data_AF-A0A7C1DNI5-F1
#
_entry.id   AF-A0A7C1DNI5-F1
#
_cell.length_a   1.000
_cell.length_b   1.000
_cell.length_c   1.000
_cell.angle_alpha   90.00
_cell.angle_beta   90.00
_cell.angle_gamma   90.00
#
_symmetry.space_group_name_H-M   'P 1'
#
loop_
_entity.id
_entity.type
_entity.pdbx_description
1 polymer ?
#
loop_
_entity_poly.entity_id
_entity_poly.type
_entity_poly.pdbx_seq_one_letter_code
_entity_poly.pdbx_strand_id
1 'polypeptide(L)'
;MRKADKLLQKWTNNVPKEARVQDVETFINHFFPGMWHQERTSHIVITCEALKPFREYKPNGELTVAVKGGKRVKGFYIKDLVKAVRLLEELGEL
;
A
#
# COMPACT_ATOMS: atom_id res chain seq x y z
N MET A 1 -4.45 10.90 -15.87
CA MET A 1 -4.31 9.74 -14.96
C MET A 1 -2.85 9.57 -14.58
N ARG A 2 -2.54 9.70 -13.28
CA ARG A 2 -1.18 9.62 -12.74
C ARG A 2 -0.66 8.18 -12.80
N LYS A 3 0.64 7.99 -12.60
CA LYS A 3 1.25 6.64 -12.59
C LYS A 3 0.65 5.76 -11.49
N ALA A 4 0.37 6.34 -10.31
CA ALA A 4 -0.23 5.62 -9.19
C ALA A 4 -1.65 5.11 -9.51
N ASP A 5 -2.51 5.93 -10.14
CA ASP A 5 -3.84 5.49 -10.59
C ASP A 5 -3.75 4.31 -11.59
N LYS A 6 -2.78 4.35 -12.50
CA LYS A 6 -2.52 3.25 -13.45
C LYS A 6 -2.09 1.97 -12.72
N LEU A 7 -1.31 2.11 -11.65
CA LEU A 7 -0.93 0.99 -10.80
C LEU A 7 -2.14 0.45 -10.04
N LEU A 8 -3.00 1.31 -9.47
CA LEU A 8 -4.23 0.91 -8.79
C LEU A 8 -5.14 0.12 -9.73
N GLN A 9 -5.42 0.64 -10.93
CA GLN A 9 -6.24 -0.06 -11.93
C GLN A 9 -5.62 -1.41 -12.30
N LYS A 10 -4.32 -1.43 -12.60
CA LYS A 10 -3.60 -2.65 -12.98
C LYS A 10 -3.64 -3.71 -11.87
N TRP A 11 -3.36 -3.32 -10.64
CA TRP A 11 -3.28 -4.24 -9.49
C TRP A 11 -4.66 -4.67 -9.01
N THR A 12 -5.70 -3.85 -9.17
CA THR A 12 -7.10 -4.26 -8.94
C THR A 12 -7.48 -5.39 -9.89
N ASN A 13 -7.14 -5.28 -11.17
CA ASN A 13 -7.51 -6.27 -12.19
C ASN A 13 -6.65 -7.53 -12.14
N ASN A 14 -5.35 -7.39 -11.87
CA ASN A 14 -4.40 -8.50 -11.83
C ASN A 14 -3.26 -8.20 -10.86
N VAL A 15 -3.37 -8.72 -9.65
CA VAL A 15 -2.32 -8.60 -8.63
C VAL A 15 -1.07 -9.36 -9.10
N PRO A 16 0.08 -8.68 -9.28
CA PRO A 16 1.30 -9.34 -9.73
C PRO A 16 1.85 -10.27 -8.65
N LYS A 17 2.57 -11.34 -9.03
CA LYS A 17 3.27 -12.21 -8.06
C LYS A 17 4.27 -11.43 -7.20
N GLU A 18 5.00 -10.50 -7.83
CA GLU A 18 5.88 -9.54 -7.17
C GLU A 18 5.82 -8.20 -7.92
N ALA A 19 5.88 -7.09 -7.19
CA ALA A 19 6.02 -5.73 -7.73
C ALA A 19 7.39 -5.14 -7.38
N ARG A 20 7.85 -4.15 -8.16
CA ARG A 20 9.07 -3.40 -7.86
C ARG A 20 8.81 -2.44 -6.71
N VAL A 21 9.78 -2.28 -5.80
CA VAL A 21 9.69 -1.33 -4.69
C VAL A 21 9.39 0.09 -5.19
N GLN A 22 10.04 0.53 -6.27
CA GLN A 22 9.79 1.85 -6.87
C GLN A 22 8.34 2.07 -7.29
N ASP A 23 7.64 1.03 -7.76
CA ASP A 23 6.22 1.13 -8.10
C ASP A 23 5.36 1.18 -6.82
N VAL A 24 5.74 0.45 -5.78
CA VAL A 24 5.10 0.53 -4.46
C VAL A 24 5.30 1.92 -3.85
N GLU A 25 6.50 2.48 -3.87
CA GLU A 25 6.80 3.85 -3.44
C GLU A 25 6.00 4.88 -4.23
N THR A 26 5.92 4.73 -5.56
CA THR A 26 5.07 5.60 -6.41
C THR A 26 3.61 5.56 -5.94
N PHE A 27 3.11 4.36 -5.62
CA PHE A 27 1.73 4.14 -5.20
C PHE A 27 1.47 4.75 -3.82
N ILE A 28 2.30 4.44 -2.82
CA ILE A 28 2.08 4.92 -1.44
C ILE A 28 2.37 6.41 -1.28
N ASN A 29 3.27 7.00 -2.07
CA ASN A 29 3.46 8.45 -2.09
C ASN A 29 2.22 9.20 -2.61
N HIS A 30 1.40 8.54 -3.42
CA HIS A 30 0.20 9.15 -3.94
C HIS A 30 -1.01 8.98 -3.01
N PHE A 31 -1.27 7.74 -2.57
CA PHE A 31 -2.47 7.40 -1.79
C PHE A 31 -2.29 7.51 -0.28
N PHE A 32 -1.05 7.54 0.21
CA PHE A 32 -0.73 7.65 1.63
C PHE A 32 0.31 8.76 1.87
N PRO A 33 0.12 9.98 1.34
CA PRO A 33 1.14 11.04 1.39
C PRO A 33 1.46 11.41 2.85
N GLY A 34 2.72 11.29 3.24
CA GLY A 34 3.16 11.58 4.61
C GLY A 34 2.72 10.57 5.68
N MET A 35 2.04 9.48 5.28
CA MET A 35 1.52 8.45 6.18
C MET A 35 2.40 7.21 6.23
N TRP A 36 3.56 7.21 5.57
CA TRP A 36 4.43 6.04 5.49
C TRP A 36 5.90 6.38 5.76
N HIS A 37 6.64 5.38 6.22
CA HIS A 37 8.09 5.44 6.34
C HIS A 37 8.71 4.08 6.02
N GLN A 38 10.00 4.08 5.69
CA GLN A 38 10.75 2.84 5.51
C GLN A 38 11.45 2.48 6.82
N GLU A 39 11.11 1.32 7.39
CA GLU A 39 11.81 0.78 8.54
C GLU A 39 13.01 -0.04 8.04
N ARG A 40 14.21 0.52 8.26
CA ARG A 40 15.47 0.00 7.70
C ARG A 40 15.38 -0.09 6.17
N THR A 41 15.72 -1.23 5.58
CA THR A 41 15.68 -1.48 4.12
C THR A 41 14.71 -2.60 3.74
N SER A 42 14.05 -3.23 4.71
CA SER A 42 13.27 -4.45 4.53
C SER A 42 11.78 -4.30 4.78
N HIS A 43 11.32 -3.18 5.35
CA HIS A 43 9.89 -2.95 5.58
C HIS A 43 9.49 -1.52 5.21
N ILE A 44 8.31 -1.40 4.62
CA ILE A 44 7.60 -0.13 4.45
C ILE A 44 6.41 -0.20 5.40
N VAL A 45 6.28 0.80 6.26
CA VAL A 45 5.21 0.89 7.26
C VAL A 45 4.32 2.06 6.89
N ILE A 46 3.02 1.81 6.80
CA ILE A 46 2.00 2.80 6.48
C ILE A 46 1.06 2.88 7.67
N THR A 47 0.81 4.09 8.20
CA THR A 47 -0.06 4.33 9.34
C THR A 47 -1.16 5.29 8.91
N CYS A 48 -2.40 4.80 8.87
CA CYS A 48 -3.57 5.60 8.48
C CYS A 48 -4.68 5.44 9.51
N GLU A 49 -5.09 6.54 10.15
CA GLU A 49 -6.07 6.47 11.25
C GLU A 49 -7.44 5.94 10.81
N ALA A 50 -7.86 6.26 9.59
CA ALA A 50 -9.11 5.78 9.01
C ALA A 50 -9.15 4.24 8.87
N LEU A 51 -8.00 3.55 8.91
CA LEU A 51 -7.93 2.09 8.88
C LEU A 51 -8.10 1.44 10.26
N LYS A 52 -8.03 2.19 11.37
CA LYS A 52 -8.15 1.67 12.75
C LYS A 52 -9.42 0.83 13.00
N PRO A 53 -10.61 1.17 12.46
CA PRO A 53 -11.83 0.41 12.72
C PRO A 53 -11.84 -1.00 12.11
N PHE A 54 -10.94 -1.32 11.18
CA PHE A 54 -10.97 -2.57 10.44
C PHE A 54 -9.98 -3.58 11.01
N ARG A 55 -10.50 -4.78 11.33
CA ARG A 55 -9.75 -5.86 12.02
C ARG A 55 -8.57 -6.43 11.22
N GLU A 56 -8.47 -6.07 9.95
CA GLU A 56 -7.42 -6.53 9.04
C GLU A 56 -6.12 -5.73 9.16
N TYR A 57 -6.19 -4.55 9.79
CA TYR A 57 -5.04 -3.71 10.08
C TYR A 57 -4.70 -3.76 11.56
N LYS A 58 -3.52 -3.28 11.92
CA LYS A 58 -3.13 -3.18 13.33
C LYS A 58 -4.04 -2.17 14.07
N PRO A 59 -4.12 -2.21 15.42
CA PRO A 59 -4.99 -1.31 16.18
C PRO A 59 -4.78 0.19 15.95
N ASN A 60 -3.59 0.59 15.49
CA ASN A 60 -3.24 1.95 15.11
C ASN A 60 -3.54 2.30 13.63
N GLY A 61 -4.18 1.39 12.87
CA GLY A 61 -4.46 1.55 11.45
C GLY A 61 -3.23 1.33 10.57
N GLU A 62 -2.29 0.52 11.06
CA GLU A 62 -1.02 0.28 10.37
C GLU A 62 -1.06 -0.94 9.45
N LEU A 63 -0.42 -0.78 8.30
CA LEU A 63 -0.11 -1.82 7.32
C LEU A 63 1.41 -1.90 7.13
N THR A 64 1.97 -3.11 7.26
CA THR A 64 3.41 -3.36 7.06
C THR A 64 3.64 -4.16 5.78
N VAL A 65 4.50 -3.65 4.90
CA VAL A 65 4.85 -4.27 3.61
C VAL A 65 6.32 -4.70 3.64
N ALA A 66 6.57 -6.01 3.57
CA ALA A 66 7.93 -6.53 3.54
C ALA A 66 8.56 -6.43 2.13
N VAL A 67 9.80 -5.95 2.09
CA VAL A 67 10.64 -5.79 0.91
C VAL A 67 11.68 -6.92 0.84
N LYS A 68 11.58 -7.73 -0.21
CA LYS A 68 12.50 -8.83 -0.52
C LYS A 68 13.74 -8.29 -1.26
N GLY A 69 14.90 -8.44 -0.63
CA GLY A 69 16.20 -8.06 -1.21
C GLY A 69 16.32 -6.58 -1.61
N GLY A 70 15.58 -5.70 -0.93
CA GLY A 70 15.55 -4.26 -1.20
C GLY A 70 14.89 -3.84 -2.53
N LYS A 71 14.33 -4.80 -3.30
CA LYS A 71 13.93 -4.54 -4.70
C LYS A 71 12.50 -4.93 -5.02
N ARG A 72 11.92 -5.90 -4.30
CA ARG A 72 10.62 -6.48 -4.65
C ARG A 72 9.68 -6.61 -3.47
N VAL A 73 8.38 -6.54 -3.74
CA VAL A 73 7.29 -6.75 -2.78
C VAL A 73 6.40 -7.87 -3.30
N LYS A 74 6.03 -8.82 -2.45
CA LYS A 74 5.15 -9.94 -2.84
C LYS A 74 3.72 -9.45 -3.10
N GLY A 75 3.04 -10.10 -4.05
CA GLY A 75 1.67 -9.78 -4.46
C GLY A 75 0.65 -9.76 -3.32
N PHE A 76 0.85 -10.56 -2.27
CA PHE A 76 0.03 -10.52 -1.06
C PHE A 76 -0.07 -9.10 -0.48
N TYR A 77 1.06 -8.42 -0.29
CA TYR A 77 1.07 -7.04 0.19
C TYR A 77 0.51 -6.04 -0.82
N ILE A 78 0.65 -6.31 -2.12
CA ILE A 78 0.05 -5.47 -3.17
C ILE A 78 -1.47 -5.54 -3.11
N LYS A 79 -2.02 -6.73 -2.84
CA LYS A 79 -3.46 -6.90 -2.61
C LYS A 79 -3.93 -6.12 -1.39
N ASP A 80 -3.19 -6.16 -0.28
CA ASP A 80 -3.54 -5.42 0.94
C ASP A 80 -3.50 -3.89 0.71
N LEU A 81 -2.51 -3.40 -0.04
CA LEU A 81 -2.42 -1.99 -0.43
C LEU A 81 -3.62 -1.54 -1.28
N VAL A 82 -3.99 -2.33 -2.30
CA VAL A 82 -5.17 -2.04 -3.13
C VAL A 82 -6.43 -2.04 -2.28
N LYS A 83 -6.57 -3.01 -1.37
CA LYS A 83 -7.73 -3.09 -0.46
C LYS A 83 -7.83 -1.86 0.44
N ALA A 84 -6.71 -1.42 1.02
CA ALA A 84 -6.68 -0.23 1.86
C ALA A 84 -7.12 1.03 1.08
N VAL A 85 -6.63 1.22 -0.15
CA VAL A 85 -7.04 2.35 -0.99
C VAL A 85 -8.54 2.31 -1.31
N ARG A 86 -9.08 1.15 -1.71
CA ARG A 86 -10.52 1.00 -1.98
C ARG A 86 -11.38 1.33 -0.78
N LEU A 87 -10.95 0.89 0.39
CA LEU A 87 -11.66 1.17 1.63
C LEU A 87 -11.67 2.66 1.96
N LEU A 88 -10.55 3.36 1.74
CA LEU A 88 -10.47 4.80 1.93
C LEU A 88 -11.30 5.57 0.89
N GLU A 89 -11.34 5.12 -0.37
CA GLU A 89 -12.25 5.67 -1.40
C GLU A 89 -13.72 5.53 -0.98
N GLU A 90 -14.13 4.37 -0.43
CA GLU A 90 -15.48 4.13 0.06
C GLU A 90 -15.86 5.00 1.28
N LEU A 91 -14.87 5.35 2.11
CA LEU A 91 -15.04 6.24 3.26
C LEU A 91 -15.03 7.73 2.90
N GLY A 92 -14.62 8.09 1.68
CA GLY A 92 -14.44 9.49 1.26
C GLY A 92 -13.17 10.15 1.81
N GLU A 93 -12.18 9.35 2.20
CA GLU A 93 -10.87 9.80 2.72
C GLU A 93 -9.82 9.99 1.61
N LEU A 94 -10.17 9.65 0.35
CA LEU A 94 -9.34 9.79 -0.86
C LEU A 94 -10.12 10.38 -2.04
#